data_AF-A0A7H4N233-F1
#
_entry.id   AF-A0A7H4N233-F1
#
_cell.length_a   1.000
_cell.length_b   1.000
_cell.length_c   1.000
_cell.angle_alpha   90.00
_cell.angle_beta   90.00
_cell.angle_gamma   90.00
#
_symmetry.space_group_name_H-M   'P 1'
#
loop_
_entity.id
_entity.type
_entity.pdbx_description
1 polymer ?
#
loop_
_entity_poly.entity_id
_entity_poly.type
_entity_poly.pdbx_seq_one_letter_code
_entity_poly.pdbx_strand_id
1 'polypeptide(L)'
;MNIALFMASIRAVSPWFPRFFAQGKATADLPAPQTLLAIRPTGLACEQAMFNATGGVNTHKGGIFSLGLLCAAAGRLVKRNQMLSQRNLCEETRAMCAGLVSQELKRKGLAKTKGEHIFQRFGLSGARGEA
;
A
#
# COMPACT_ATOMS: atom_id res chain seq x y z
N MET A 1 4.84 -17.35 -12.08
CA MET A 1 5.33 -17.28 -10.69
C MET A 1 5.40 -18.71 -10.17
N ASN A 2 6.50 -19.09 -9.51
CA ASN A 2 6.63 -20.40 -8.86
C ASN A 2 6.85 -20.22 -7.35
N ILE A 3 6.83 -21.31 -6.58
CA ILE A 3 6.98 -21.28 -5.12
C ILE A 3 8.31 -20.66 -4.68
N ALA A 4 9.40 -20.90 -5.41
CA ALA A 4 10.72 -20.36 -5.08
C ALA A 4 10.75 -18.82 -5.17
N LEU A 5 10.21 -18.25 -6.26
CA LEU A 5 10.07 -16.80 -6.43
C LEU A 5 9.10 -16.19 -5.41
N PHE A 6 8.02 -16.92 -5.06
CA PHE A 6 7.08 -16.49 -4.02
C PHE A 6 7.79 -16.32 -2.67
N MET A 7 8.55 -17.32 -2.24
CA MET A 7 9.32 -17.28 -0.98
C MET A 7 10.45 -16.25 -1.02
N ALA A 8 11.14 -16.09 -2.15
CA ALA A 8 12.16 -15.05 -2.34
C ALA A 8 11.56 -13.65 -2.19
N SER A 9 10.38 -13.43 -2.77
CA SER A 9 9.64 -12.18 -2.63
C SER A 9 9.25 -11.90 -1.17
N ILE A 10 8.73 -12.88 -0.43
CA ILE A 10 8.38 -12.70 0.99
C ILE A 10 9.60 -12.20 1.78
N ARG A 11 10.75 -12.89 1.64
CA ARG A 11 11.99 -12.48 2.32
C ARG A 11 12.41 -11.06 1.97
N ALA A 12 12.23 -10.65 0.72
CA ALA A 12 12.60 -9.30 0.27
C ALA A 12 11.66 -8.21 0.81
N VAL A 13 10.37 -8.50 0.99
CA VAL A 13 9.35 -7.51 1.41
C VAL A 13 9.16 -7.42 2.92
N SER A 14 9.32 -8.53 3.67
CA SER A 14 9.07 -8.57 5.13
C SER A 14 9.78 -7.47 5.94
N PRO A 15 11.06 -7.13 5.67
CA PRO A 15 11.77 -6.08 6.42
C PRO A 15 11.19 -4.67 6.23
N TRP A 16 10.32 -4.46 5.25
CA TRP A 16 9.72 -3.16 4.97
C TRP A 16 8.49 -2.86 5.84
N PHE A 17 7.77 -3.88 6.33
CA PHE A 17 6.55 -3.68 7.12
C PHE A 17 6.76 -2.86 8.41
N PRO A 18 7.83 -3.06 9.19
CA PRO A 18 8.14 -2.18 10.32
C PRO A 18 8.39 -0.72 9.91
N ARG A 19 8.89 -0.47 8.68
CA ARG A 19 9.12 0.90 8.18
C ARG A 19 7.81 1.63 7.90
N PHE A 20 6.83 0.93 7.28
CA PHE A 20 5.48 1.48 7.11
C PHE A 20 4.85 1.82 8.46
N PHE A 21 4.96 0.92 9.44
CA PHE A 21 4.46 1.15 10.79
C PHE A 21 5.13 2.36 11.47
N ALA A 22 6.46 2.46 11.41
CA ALA A 22 7.20 3.58 11.98
C ALA A 22 6.79 4.91 11.34
N GLN A 23 6.60 4.93 10.02
CA GLN A 23 6.17 6.13 9.30
C GLN A 23 4.71 6.50 9.58
N GLY A 24 3.84 5.51 9.76
CA GLY A 24 2.49 5.70 10.29
C GLY A 24 2.49 6.35 11.67
N LYS A 25 3.33 5.87 12.59
CA LYS A 25 3.52 6.51 13.91
C LYS A 25 4.00 7.95 13.78
N ALA A 26 4.99 8.20 12.93
CA ALA A 26 5.59 9.52 12.75
C ALA A 26 4.63 10.57 12.16
N THR A 27 3.60 10.12 11.43
CA THR A 27 2.64 10.99 10.76
C THR A 27 1.28 11.03 11.45
N ALA A 28 1.10 10.35 12.57
CA ALA A 28 -0.20 10.17 13.24
C ALA A 28 -0.92 11.48 13.56
N ASP A 29 -0.16 12.53 13.87
CA ASP A 29 -0.68 13.85 14.24
C ASP A 29 -1.03 14.72 13.00
N LEU A 30 -0.69 14.25 11.80
CA LEU A 30 -1.08 14.87 10.53
C LEU A 30 -2.44 14.32 10.04
N PRO A 31 -3.12 15.05 9.15
CA PRO A 31 -4.28 14.53 8.43
C PRO A 31 -3.98 13.17 7.78
N ALA A 32 -4.89 12.20 7.92
CA ALA A 32 -4.65 10.82 7.50
C ALA A 32 -4.14 10.67 6.04
N PRO A 33 -4.66 11.41 5.04
CA PRO A 33 -4.13 11.33 3.67
C PRO A 33 -2.66 11.70 3.51
N GLN A 34 -2.09 12.51 4.42
CA GLN A 34 -0.66 12.82 4.39
C GLN A 34 0.21 11.61 4.75
N THR A 35 -0.33 10.64 5.49
CA THR A 35 0.39 9.38 5.76
C THR A 35 0.58 8.58 4.48
N LEU A 36 -0.44 8.51 3.63
CA LEU A 36 -0.35 7.83 2.34
C LEU A 36 0.75 8.46 1.45
N LEU A 37 0.82 9.79 1.43
CA LEU A 37 1.89 10.50 0.71
C LEU A 37 3.26 10.18 1.30
N ALA A 38 3.38 10.15 2.63
CA ALA A 38 4.63 9.88 3.32
C ALA A 38 5.15 8.45 3.05
N ILE A 39 4.28 7.43 3.06
CA ILE A 39 4.70 6.03 2.87
C ILE A 39 4.94 5.65 1.41
N ARG A 40 4.58 6.50 0.44
CA ARG A 40 4.67 6.19 -0.99
C ARG A 40 6.12 5.87 -1.44
N PRO A 41 7.17 6.62 -1.05
CA PRO A 41 8.55 6.25 -1.36
C PRO A 41 8.95 4.91 -0.75
N THR A 42 8.51 4.61 0.48
CA THR A 42 8.74 3.32 1.16
C THR A 42 8.09 2.17 0.38
N GLY A 43 6.88 2.37 -0.12
CA GLY A 43 6.19 1.42 -1.00
C GLY A 43 6.92 1.16 -2.30
N LEU A 44 7.36 2.20 -3.01
CA LEU A 44 8.11 2.06 -4.25
C LEU A 44 9.43 1.32 -4.05
N ALA A 45 10.15 1.61 -2.96
CA ALA A 45 11.39 0.92 -2.64
C ALA A 45 11.16 -0.56 -2.26
N CYS A 46 10.07 -0.87 -1.55
CA CYS A 46 9.66 -2.24 -1.26
C CYS A 46 9.28 -3.00 -2.55
N GLU A 47 8.53 -2.38 -3.46
CA GLU A 47 8.24 -2.94 -4.79
C GLU A 47 9.52 -3.23 -5.58
N GLN A 48 10.50 -2.33 -5.55
CA GLN A 48 11.78 -2.54 -6.22
C GLN A 48 12.56 -3.71 -5.61
N ALA A 49 12.58 -3.83 -4.28
CA ALA A 49 13.21 -4.97 -3.60
C ALA A 49 12.56 -6.30 -4.00
N MET A 50 11.22 -6.32 -4.10
CA MET A 50 10.49 -7.46 -4.64
C MET A 50 10.92 -7.77 -6.07
N PHE A 51 10.87 -6.79 -6.99
CA PHE A 51 11.23 -7.02 -8.39
C PHE A 51 12.66 -7.51 -8.56
N ASN A 52 13.61 -6.98 -7.78
CA ASN A 52 15.01 -7.43 -7.81
C ASN A 52 15.13 -8.89 -7.37
N ALA A 53 14.42 -9.27 -6.30
CA ALA A 53 14.45 -10.65 -5.79
C ALA A 53 13.72 -11.66 -6.68
N THR A 54 12.84 -11.19 -7.58
CA THR A 54 12.00 -12.05 -8.43
C THR A 54 12.33 -11.97 -9.91
N GLY A 55 13.40 -11.27 -10.30
CA GLY A 55 13.75 -11.08 -11.71
C GLY A 55 12.67 -10.33 -12.51
N GLY A 56 12.02 -9.33 -11.89
CA GLY A 56 10.97 -8.53 -12.51
C GLY A 56 9.56 -9.13 -12.43
N VAL A 57 9.38 -10.29 -11.81
CA VAL A 57 8.06 -10.90 -11.66
C VAL A 57 7.26 -10.20 -10.55
N ASN A 58 6.12 -9.62 -10.91
CA ASN A 58 5.16 -9.07 -9.96
C ASN A 58 4.54 -10.18 -9.11
N THR A 59 5.08 -10.42 -7.93
CA THR A 59 4.67 -11.50 -7.03
C THR A 59 3.73 -10.99 -5.92
N HIS A 60 4.03 -9.81 -5.38
CA HIS A 60 3.33 -9.25 -4.21
C HIS A 60 3.04 -7.75 -4.30
N LYS A 61 3.00 -7.11 -5.49
CA LYS A 61 2.74 -5.66 -5.56
C LYS A 61 1.43 -5.24 -4.88
N GLY A 62 0.36 -6.02 -5.07
CA GLY A 62 -0.92 -5.80 -4.36
C GLY A 62 -0.80 -6.03 -2.85
N GLY A 63 -0.06 -7.07 -2.44
CA GLY A 63 0.19 -7.35 -1.02
C GLY A 63 1.01 -6.26 -0.33
N ILE A 64 2.03 -5.70 -1.00
CA ILE A 64 2.82 -4.56 -0.53
C ILE A 64 1.92 -3.35 -0.30
N PHE A 65 1.00 -3.07 -1.24
CA PHE A 65 0.04 -1.98 -1.09
C PHE A 65 -0.88 -2.20 0.12
N SER A 66 -1.60 -3.32 0.18
CA SER A 66 -2.58 -3.57 1.24
C SER A 66 -1.95 -3.73 2.63
N LEU A 67 -0.89 -4.54 2.76
CA LEU A 67 -0.20 -4.74 4.04
C LEU A 67 0.56 -3.49 4.47
N GLY A 68 1.16 -2.76 3.53
CA GLY A 68 1.83 -1.48 3.82
C GLY A 68 0.86 -0.44 4.40
N LEU A 69 -0.35 -0.34 3.82
CA LEU A 69 -1.41 0.52 4.35
C LEU A 69 -1.85 0.10 5.76
N LEU A 70 -2.07 -1.19 5.99
CA LEU A 70 -2.45 -1.72 7.31
C LEU A 70 -1.37 -1.47 8.36
N CYS A 71 -0.08 -1.67 8.01
CA CYS A 71 1.03 -1.37 8.91
C CYS A 71 1.08 0.12 9.25
N ALA A 72 0.93 1.01 8.28
CA ALA A 72 0.92 2.45 8.51
C ALA A 72 -0.29 2.90 9.34
N ALA A 73 -1.48 2.38 9.06
CA ALA A 73 -2.69 2.61 9.86
C ALA A 73 -2.51 2.14 11.32
N ALA A 74 -1.94 0.95 11.51
CA ALA A 74 -1.60 0.44 12.84
C ALA A 74 -0.62 1.38 13.57
N GLY A 75 0.36 1.92 12.87
CA GLY A 75 1.28 2.91 13.44
C GLY A 75 0.56 4.17 13.95
N ARG A 76 -0.35 4.72 13.14
CA ARG A 76 -1.16 5.89 13.54
C ARG A 76 -2.03 5.60 14.77
N LEU A 77 -2.71 4.45 14.77
CA LEU A 77 -3.56 4.01 15.89
C LEU A 77 -2.75 3.85 17.18
N VAL A 78 -1.60 3.18 17.12
CA VAL A 78 -0.72 2.99 18.28
C VAL A 78 -0.24 4.32 18.85
N LYS A 79 0.19 5.27 17.99
CA LYS A 79 0.64 6.59 18.45
C LYS A 79 -0.47 7.38 19.17
N ARG A 80 -1.73 7.19 18.77
CA ARG A 80 -2.90 7.83 19.39
C ARG A 80 -3.50 7.04 20.55
N ASN A 81 -2.84 5.99 21.03
CA ASN A 81 -3.33 5.08 22.07
C ASN A 81 -4.71 4.48 21.76
N GLN A 82 -4.99 4.20 20.49
CA GLN A 82 -6.23 3.56 20.06
C GLN A 82 -6.05 2.06 19.90
N MET A 83 -7.11 1.30 20.20
CA MET A 83 -7.11 -0.16 20.07
C MET A 83 -6.85 -0.59 18.62
N LEU A 84 -5.98 -1.58 18.44
CA LEU A 84 -5.79 -2.27 17.17
C LEU A 84 -6.89 -3.32 16.97
N SER A 85 -8.03 -2.88 16.47
CA SER A 85 -9.14 -3.74 16.03
C SER A 85 -9.25 -3.74 14.52
N GLN A 86 -9.89 -4.77 13.94
CA GLN A 86 -10.21 -4.81 12.51
C GLN A 86 -10.93 -3.54 12.07
N ARG A 87 -11.95 -3.13 12.85
CA ARG A 87 -12.74 -1.93 12.57
C ARG A 87 -11.86 -0.68 12.51
N ASN A 88 -11.05 -0.45 13.53
CA ASN A 88 -10.21 0.75 13.62
C ASN A 88 -9.16 0.78 12.50
N LEU A 89 -8.59 -0.38 12.15
CA LEU A 89 -7.67 -0.49 11.01
C LEU A 89 -8.34 -0.14 9.69
N CYS A 90 -9.52 -0.70 9.41
CA CYS A 90 -10.28 -0.39 8.20
C CYS A 90 -10.68 1.09 8.14
N GLU A 91 -11.15 1.67 9.25
CA GLU A 91 -11.52 3.08 9.33
C GLU A 91 -10.33 4.01 9.08
N GLU A 92 -9.17 3.71 9.67
CA GLU A 92 -7.95 4.50 9.48
C GLU A 92 -7.38 4.34 8.07
N THR A 93 -7.36 3.13 7.52
CA THR A 93 -6.94 2.89 6.12
C THR A 93 -7.83 3.65 5.14
N ARG A 94 -9.16 3.62 5.34
CA ARG A 94 -10.11 4.41 4.53
C ARG A 94 -9.83 5.91 4.64
N ALA A 95 -9.56 6.40 5.84
CA ALA A 95 -9.22 7.81 6.05
C ALA A 95 -7.91 8.21 5.36
N MET A 96 -6.90 7.34 5.39
CA MET A 96 -5.63 7.53 4.68
C MET A 96 -5.80 7.50 3.15
N CYS A 97 -6.71 6.68 2.63
CA CYS A 97 -6.94 6.51 1.19
C CYS A 97 -8.03 7.44 0.63
N ALA A 98 -8.58 8.34 1.45
CA ALA A 98 -9.64 9.24 1.04
C ALA A 98 -9.24 10.05 -0.20
N GLY A 99 -9.99 9.87 -1.29
CA GLY A 99 -9.75 10.53 -2.57
C GLY A 99 -8.75 9.84 -3.51
N LEU A 100 -8.11 8.74 -3.11
CA LEU A 100 -7.10 8.01 -3.90
C LEU A 100 -7.60 7.64 -5.30
N VAL A 101 -8.76 6.98 -5.40
CA VAL A 101 -9.36 6.58 -6.68
C VAL A 101 -9.64 7.78 -7.58
N SER A 102 -10.22 8.84 -7.02
CA SER A 102 -10.58 10.04 -7.78
C SER A 102 -9.33 10.79 -8.28
N GLN A 103 -8.26 10.84 -7.48
CA GLN A 103 -7.04 11.55 -7.83
C GLN A 103 -6.14 10.77 -8.79
N GLU A 104 -6.05 9.45 -8.65
CA GLU A 104 -5.10 8.62 -9.39
C GLU A 104 -5.71 7.84 -10.57
N LEU A 105 -6.96 7.37 -10.46
CA LEU A 105 -7.59 6.54 -11.49
C LEU A 105 -8.48 7.34 -12.45
N LYS A 106 -9.16 8.39 -11.98
CA LYS A 106 -10.03 9.22 -12.84
C LYS A 106 -9.28 10.27 -13.66
N ARG A 107 -7.99 10.51 -13.39
CA ARG A 107 -7.16 11.41 -14.22
C ARG A 107 -6.94 10.77 -15.59
N LYS A 108 -7.45 11.41 -16.66
CA LYS A 108 -7.26 10.97 -18.04
C LYS A 108 -5.77 11.05 -18.40
N GLY A 109 -5.13 9.90 -18.62
CA GLY A 109 -3.72 9.77 -19.01
C GLY A 109 -3.42 8.36 -19.50
N LEU A 110 -2.25 8.16 -20.11
CA LEU A 110 -1.79 6.82 -20.52
C LEU A 110 -1.65 5.91 -19.28
N ALA A 111 -2.34 4.76 -19.29
CA ALA A 111 -2.19 3.74 -18.25
C ALA A 111 -0.75 3.21 -18.22
N LYS A 112 -0.13 3.18 -17.04
CA LYS A 112 1.25 2.74 -16.84
C LYS A 112 1.33 1.37 -16.17
N THR A 113 0.23 0.92 -15.57
CA THR A 113 0.15 -0.36 -14.87
C THR A 113 -1.02 -1.21 -15.40
N LYS A 114 -0.92 -2.53 -15.23
CA LYS A 114 -2.02 -3.45 -15.57
C LYS A 114 -3.33 -3.07 -14.87
N GLY A 115 -3.27 -2.58 -13.62
CA GLY A 115 -4.44 -2.12 -12.87
C GLY A 115 -5.09 -0.88 -13.49
N GLU A 116 -4.31 0.08 -13.96
CA GLU A 116 -4.84 1.26 -14.67
C GLU A 116 -5.45 0.89 -16.02
N HIS A 117 -4.84 -0.04 -16.77
CA HIS A 117 -5.45 -0.56 -18.00
C HIS A 117 -6.80 -1.23 -17.73
N ILE A 118 -6.89 -2.04 -16.67
CA ILE A 118 -8.13 -2.70 -16.24
C ILE A 118 -9.18 -1.66 -15.82
N PHE A 119 -8.80 -0.63 -15.06
CA PHE A 119 -9.70 0.44 -14.67
C PHE A 119 -10.23 1.22 -15.88
N GLN A 120 -9.36 1.60 -16.82
CA GLN A 120 -9.77 2.34 -18.02
C GLN A 120 -10.69 1.52 -18.93
N ARG A 121 -10.45 0.21 -19.04
CA ARG A 121 -11.21 -0.68 -19.93
C ARG A 121 -12.52 -1.16 -19.33
N PHE A 122 -12.58 -1.37 -18.01
CA PHE A 122 -13.70 -2.06 -17.36
C PHE A 122 -14.30 -1.31 -16.14
N GLY A 123 -13.74 -0.17 -15.75
CA GLY A 123 -14.18 0.59 -14.56
C GLY A 123 -13.80 -0.05 -13.22
N LEU A 124 -13.04 -1.15 -13.23
CA LEU A 124 -12.66 -1.90 -12.01
C LEU A 124 -11.48 -1.21 -11.31
N SER A 125 -11.73 -0.68 -10.11
CA SER A 125 -10.77 0.10 -9.30
C SER A 125 -9.67 -0.74 -8.64
N GLY A 126 -9.87 -2.06 -8.52
CA GLY A 126 -8.91 -2.99 -7.93
C GLY A 126 -8.56 -2.65 -6.48
N ALA A 127 -7.35 -2.98 -6.04
CA ALA A 127 -6.90 -2.77 -4.65
C ALA A 127 -7.02 -1.31 -4.17
N ARG A 128 -6.96 -0.32 -5.08
CA ARG A 128 -7.15 1.11 -4.75
C ARG A 128 -8.60 1.46 -4.40
N GLY A 129 -9.58 0.70 -4.91
CA GLY A 129 -10.99 0.91 -4.61
C GLY A 129 -11.49 0.14 -3.39
N GLU A 130 -10.80 -0.95 -3.03
CA GLU A 130 -11.07 -1.70 -1.80
C GLU A 130 -10.51 -1.01 -0.54
N ALA A 131 -9.53 -0.12 -0.71
CA ALA A 131 -8.88 0.64 0.36
C ALA A 131 -9.64 1.94 0.68
#